data_AF-A0A522PNK8-F1
#
_entry.id   AF-A0A522PNK8-F1
#
_cell.length_a   1.000
_cell.length_b   1.000
_cell.length_c   1.000
_cell.angle_alpha   90.00
_cell.angle_beta   90.00
_cell.angle_gamma   90.00
#
_symmetry.space_group_name_H-M   'P 1'
#
loop_
_entity.id
_entity.type
_entity.pdbx_description
1 polymer ?
#
loop_
_entity_poly.entity_id
_entity_poly.type
_entity_poly.pdbx_seq_one_letter_code
_entity_poly.pdbx_strand_id
1 'polypeptide(L)'
;MNDLLQRLPCRWVHLAIVIAVLVLFVRLQDRLVHFDCYQRLDRWNFVVTTATGPGTWTRVTSVTETAASVTIGVSSLVAPLPAIGENRIYLTVHLRDPFADRTVIDAMTGLPVPSGPCGPPD
;
A
#
# COMPACT_ATOMS: atom_id res chain seq x y z
N MET A 1 -23.81 -10.71 -31.78
CA MET A 1 -23.15 -10.09 -30.60
C MET A 1 -22.11 -9.05 -31.03
N ASN A 2 -22.38 -8.24 -32.07
CA ASN A 2 -21.45 -7.20 -32.59
C ASN A 2 -22.11 -5.84 -32.88
N ASP A 3 -23.44 -5.72 -32.76
CA ASP A 3 -24.16 -4.46 -33.10
C ASP A 3 -24.24 -3.43 -31.98
N LEU A 4 -23.99 -3.83 -30.72
CA LEU A 4 -24.05 -2.92 -29.58
C LEU A 4 -22.86 -1.95 -29.50
N LEU A 5 -21.73 -2.30 -30.12
CA LEU A 5 -20.52 -1.46 -30.14
C LEU A 5 -20.56 -0.37 -31.23
N GLN A 6 -21.34 -0.53 -32.29
CA GLN A 6 -21.41 0.42 -33.41
C GLN A 6 -22.32 1.63 -33.16
N ARG A 7 -23.18 1.59 -32.14
CA ARG A 7 -24.13 2.67 -31.80
C ARG A 7 -23.71 3.53 -30.61
N LEU A 8 -22.51 3.36 -30.08
CA LEU A 8 -21.97 4.30 -29.11
C LEU A 8 -21.53 5.55 -29.88
N PRO A 9 -22.20 6.72 -29.73
CA PRO A 9 -21.70 7.92 -30.37
C PRO A 9 -20.25 8.12 -29.94
N CYS A 10 -19.35 8.50 -30.87
CA CYS A 10 -17.90 8.56 -30.65
C CYS A 10 -17.51 9.18 -29.30
N ARG A 11 -18.32 10.11 -28.79
CA ARG A 11 -18.20 10.74 -27.47
C ARG A 11 -18.07 9.74 -26.31
N TRP A 12 -18.82 8.63 -26.29
CA TRP A 12 -18.69 7.61 -25.24
C TRP A 12 -17.42 6.78 -25.37
N VAL A 13 -16.99 6.49 -26.59
CA VAL A 13 -15.71 5.81 -26.83
C VAL A 13 -14.56 6.70 -26.36
N HIS A 14 -14.59 8.00 -26.71
CA HIS A 14 -13.60 8.97 -26.24
C HIS A 14 -13.62 9.11 -24.71
N LEU A 15 -14.81 9.18 -24.09
CA LEU A 15 -14.94 9.24 -22.64
C LEU A 15 -14.35 7.98 -21.99
N ALA A 16 -14.64 6.79 -22.51
CA ALA A 16 -14.10 5.53 -22.00
C ALA A 16 -12.56 5.49 -22.10
N ILE A 17 -12.00 5.97 -23.21
CA ILE A 17 -10.53 6.08 -23.38
C ILE A 17 -9.94 7.04 -22.35
N VAL A 18 -10.52 8.22 -22.16
CA VAL A 18 -10.04 9.21 -21.18
C VAL A 18 -10.09 8.63 -19.76
N ILE A 19 -11.17 7.95 -19.39
CA ILE A 19 -11.29 7.27 -18.09
C ILE A 19 -10.23 6.17 -17.96
N ALA A 20 -10.03 5.36 -18.99
CA ALA A 20 -9.04 4.28 -18.96
C ALA A 20 -7.61 4.83 -18.79
N VAL A 21 -7.26 5.91 -19.49
CA VAL A 21 -5.97 6.60 -19.35
C VAL A 21 -5.81 7.17 -17.94
N LEU A 22 -6.86 7.78 -17.38
CA LEU A 22 -6.82 8.35 -16.04
C LEU A 22 -6.66 7.27 -14.96
N VAL A 23 -7.39 6.16 -15.08
CA VAL A 23 -7.24 5.01 -14.20
C VAL A 23 -5.84 4.42 -14.29
N LEU A 24 -5.31 4.23 -15.52
CA LEU A 24 -3.97 3.72 -15.72
C LEU A 24 -2.92 4.65 -15.11
N PHE A 25 -3.07 5.97 -15.27
CA PHE A 25 -2.18 6.97 -14.69
C PHE A 25 -2.13 6.86 -13.16
N VAL A 26 -3.30 6.79 -12.50
CA VAL A 26 -3.37 6.62 -11.04
C VAL A 26 -2.74 5.29 -10.61
N ARG A 27 -2.99 4.20 -11.34
CA ARG A 27 -2.40 2.89 -11.04
C ARG A 27 -0.88 2.86 -11.17
N LEU A 28 -0.31 3.63 -12.09
CA LEU A 28 1.15 3.74 -12.24
C LEU A 28 1.82 4.53 -11.11
N GLN A 29 1.05 5.38 -10.42
CA GLN A 29 1.49 6.16 -9.26
C GLN A 29 1.30 5.43 -7.93
N ASP A 30 0.41 4.43 -7.88
CA ASP A 30 0.14 3.57 -6.72
C ASP A 30 1.10 2.38 -6.72
N ARG A 31 2.15 2.44 -5.90
CA ARG A 31 3.22 1.43 -5.90
C ARG A 31 3.42 0.83 -4.53
N LEU A 32 3.75 -0.46 -4.50
CA LEU A 32 4.28 -1.12 -3.30
C LEU A 32 5.54 -0.39 -2.84
N VAL A 33 5.62 -0.15 -1.53
CA VAL A 33 6.76 0.49 -0.86
C VAL A 33 7.27 -0.40 0.25
N HIS A 34 8.57 -0.32 0.49
CA HIS A 34 9.23 -1.02 1.57
C HIS A 34 8.87 -0.35 2.90
N PHE A 35 8.75 -1.15 3.95
CA PHE A 35 8.64 -0.65 5.32
C PHE A 35 9.83 -1.19 6.13
N ASP A 36 10.44 -0.31 6.91
CA ASP A 36 11.78 -0.51 7.46
C ASP A 36 11.78 -1.44 8.68
N CYS A 37 10.70 -1.37 9.46
CA CYS A 37 10.57 -2.07 10.72
C CYS A 37 9.10 -2.26 11.07
N TYR A 38 8.87 -3.12 12.07
CA TYR A 38 7.60 -3.20 12.75
C TYR A 38 7.76 -3.24 14.27
N GLN A 39 6.78 -2.69 14.97
CA GLN A 39 6.69 -2.71 16.42
C GLN A 39 5.39 -3.35 16.87
N ARG A 40 5.48 -4.40 17.70
CA ARG A 40 4.31 -5.04 18.32
C ARG A 40 3.68 -4.09 19.33
N LEU A 41 2.37 -3.87 19.22
CA LEU A 41 1.59 -3.11 20.21
C LEU A 41 0.98 -4.06 21.24
N ASP A 42 0.35 -5.13 20.76
CA ASP A 42 -0.28 -6.15 21.59
C ASP A 42 -0.28 -7.52 20.87
N ARG A 43 -1.14 -8.46 21.30
CA ARG A 43 -1.21 -9.80 20.71
C ARG A 43 -1.84 -9.84 19.33
N TRP A 44 -2.62 -8.83 18.94
CA TRP A 44 -3.40 -8.77 17.70
C TRP A 44 -3.02 -7.58 16.82
N ASN A 45 -2.30 -6.60 17.38
CA ASN A 45 -1.96 -5.36 16.73
C ASN A 45 -0.45 -5.12 16.73
N PHE A 46 0.03 -4.59 15.62
CA PHE A 46 1.38 -4.08 15.50
C PHE A 46 1.39 -2.89 14.53
N VAL A 47 2.43 -2.08 14.60
CA VAL A 47 2.64 -0.90 13.76
C VAL A 47 3.74 -1.22 12.77
N VAL A 48 3.51 -0.91 11.50
CA VAL A 48 4.57 -0.85 10.49
C VAL A 48 4.95 0.59 10.24
N THR A 49 6.23 0.83 9.99
CA THR A 49 6.74 2.17 9.69
C THR A 49 7.40 2.19 8.33
N THR A 50 7.04 3.17 7.52
CA THR A 50 7.59 3.36 6.19
C THR A 50 7.96 4.82 5.99
N ALA A 51 9.13 5.05 5.40
CA ALA A 51 9.54 6.37 4.92
C ALA A 51 8.90 6.63 3.55
N THR A 52 8.24 7.79 3.44
CA THR A 52 7.54 8.16 2.20
C THR A 52 7.83 9.60 1.83
N GLY A 53 7.79 9.87 0.53
CA GLY A 53 8.02 11.19 -0.01
C GLY A 53 6.89 12.18 0.29
N PRO A 54 7.11 13.47 0.02
CA PRO A 54 6.08 14.48 0.18
C PRO A 54 4.85 14.20 -0.69
N GLY A 55 3.67 14.48 -0.14
CA GLY A 55 2.41 14.43 -0.91
C GLY A 55 1.97 13.02 -1.26
N THR A 56 2.49 12.01 -0.57
CA THR A 56 2.05 10.63 -0.78
C THR A 56 0.94 10.23 0.18
N TRP A 57 -0.01 9.46 -0.35
CA TRP A 57 -0.98 8.75 0.47
C TRP A 57 -0.58 7.28 0.60
N THR A 58 -0.32 6.84 1.82
CA THR A 58 0.24 5.51 2.09
C THR A 58 -0.75 4.68 2.88
N ARG A 59 -0.90 3.41 2.49
CA ARG A 59 -1.88 2.50 3.07
C ARG A 59 -1.40 1.06 3.04
N VAL A 60 -1.92 0.27 3.96
CA VAL A 60 -1.82 -1.19 3.89
C VAL A 60 -2.75 -1.67 2.78
N THR A 61 -2.20 -2.40 1.80
CA THR A 61 -2.94 -2.91 0.64
C THR A 61 -3.18 -4.41 0.70
N SER A 62 -2.36 -5.15 1.42
CA SER A 62 -2.54 -6.59 1.61
C SER A 62 -2.02 -7.02 2.97
N VAL A 63 -2.73 -7.96 3.58
CA VAL A 63 -2.30 -8.68 4.78
C VAL A 63 -2.61 -10.15 4.54
N THR A 64 -1.58 -10.96 4.41
CA THR A 64 -1.69 -12.40 4.23
C THR A 64 -1.15 -13.08 5.47
N GLU A 65 -2.00 -13.90 6.10
CA GLU A 65 -1.72 -14.51 7.38
C GLU A 65 -1.54 -16.03 7.23
N THR A 66 -0.39 -16.54 7.68
CA THR A 66 -0.14 -17.98 7.88
C THR A 66 0.22 -18.27 9.33
N ALA A 67 0.20 -19.54 9.74
CA ALA A 67 0.59 -19.93 11.10
C ALA A 67 2.02 -19.49 11.49
N ALA A 68 2.92 -19.31 10.51
CA ALA A 68 4.32 -18.95 10.76
C ALA A 68 4.66 -17.49 10.41
N SER A 69 3.87 -16.83 9.57
CA SER A 69 4.21 -15.50 9.05
C SER A 69 3.01 -14.60 8.81
N VAL A 70 3.29 -13.30 8.76
CA VAL A 70 2.37 -12.25 8.31
C VAL A 70 3.07 -11.52 7.18
N THR A 71 2.55 -11.63 5.95
CA THR A 71 3.04 -10.86 4.81
C THR A 71 2.21 -9.60 4.64
N ILE A 72 2.86 -8.44 4.58
CA ILE A 72 2.18 -7.13 4.54
C ILE A 72 2.61 -6.40 3.29
N GLY A 73 1.64 -5.98 2.48
CA GLY A 73 1.86 -5.01 1.42
C GLY A 73 1.48 -3.63 1.89
N VAL A 74 2.43 -2.71 1.83
CA VAL A 74 2.19 -1.29 1.98
C VAL A 74 2.34 -0.65 0.60
N SER A 75 1.37 0.15 0.19
CA SER A 75 1.46 0.91 -1.06
C SER A 75 1.38 2.40 -0.78
N SER A 76 2.08 3.16 -1.60
CA SER A 76 2.09 4.61 -1.59
C SER A 76 1.63 5.14 -2.94
N LEU A 77 0.62 6.01 -2.92
CA LEU A 77 0.13 6.75 -4.06
C LEU A 77 0.72 8.15 -4.02
N VAL A 78 1.52 8.50 -5.02
CA VAL A 78 2.05 9.86 -5.17
C VAL A 78 0.95 10.78 -5.70
N ALA A 79 0.46 11.70 -4.87
CA ALA A 79 -0.46 12.73 -5.35
C ALA A 79 0.33 13.85 -6.05
N PRO A 80 -0.18 14.41 -7.16
CA PRO A 80 0.46 15.55 -7.84
C PRO A 80 0.15 16.86 -7.11
N LEU A 81 0.40 16.91 -5.80
CA LEU A 81 0.18 18.09 -4.96
C LEU A 81 1.53 18.61 -4.46
N PRO A 82 1.72 19.95 -4.41
CA PRO A 82 2.92 20.51 -3.83
C PRO A 82 2.96 20.18 -2.34
N ALA A 83 3.95 19.39 -1.94
CA ALA A 83 4.23 19.04 -0.57
C ALA A 83 5.75 19.03 -0.36
N ILE A 84 6.18 19.26 0.88
CA ILE A 84 7.59 19.38 1.25
C ILE A 84 7.85 18.46 2.45
N GLY A 85 9.01 17.80 2.44
CA GLY A 85 9.47 16.95 3.55
C GLY A 85 9.22 15.46 3.33
N GLU A 86 10.13 14.66 3.88
CA GLU A 86 9.96 13.21 4.00
C GLU A 86 9.09 12.93 5.23
N ASN A 87 8.11 12.04 5.10
CA ASN A 87 7.19 11.73 6.19
C ASN A 87 7.30 10.26 6.56
N ARG A 88 7.51 10.00 7.86
CA ARG A 88 7.39 8.66 8.43
C ARG A 88 5.93 8.40 8.76
N ILE A 89 5.38 7.37 8.13
CA ILE A 89 3.99 7.00 8.33
C ILE A 89 3.96 5.73 9.17
N TYR A 90 3.18 5.79 10.25
CA TYR A 90 2.93 4.70 11.17
C TYR A 90 1.55 4.11 10.83
N LEU A 91 1.52 2.86 10.38
CA LEU A 91 0.29 2.17 10.01
C LEU A 91 0.04 1.03 10.98
N THR A 92 -1.07 1.10 11.71
CA THR A 92 -1.49 -0.01 12.59
C THR A 92 -2.14 -1.11 11.77
N VAL A 93 -1.66 -2.33 11.97
CA VAL A 93 -2.19 -3.55 11.35
C VAL A 93 -2.83 -4.40 12.42
N HIS A 94 -4.08 -4.80 12.18
CA HIS A 94 -4.81 -5.74 13.01
C HIS A 94 -4.80 -7.14 12.36
N LEU A 95 -4.51 -8.16 13.16
CA LEU A 95 -4.40 -9.55 12.74
C LEU A 95 -5.64 -10.36 13.10
N ARG A 96 -5.92 -11.38 12.30
CA ARG A 96 -6.99 -12.36 12.56
C ARG A 96 -6.61 -13.41 13.57
N ASP A 97 -5.32 -13.75 13.65
CA ASP A 97 -4.73 -14.71 14.58
C ASP A 97 -3.68 -14.02 15.45
N PRO A 98 -3.45 -14.47 16.70
CA PRO A 98 -2.49 -13.82 17.58
C PRO A 98 -1.09 -13.86 16.97
N PHE A 99 -0.37 -12.75 17.10
CA PHE A 99 0.92 -12.52 16.46
C PHE A 99 2.04 -13.44 16.99
N ALA A 100 1.94 -13.90 18.25
CA ALA A 100 2.82 -14.90 18.88
C ALA A 100 4.31 -14.77 18.50
N ASP A 101 4.84 -15.68 17.69
CA ASP A 101 6.23 -15.69 17.20
C ASP A 101 6.30 -15.63 15.66
N ARG A 102 5.26 -15.08 15.03
CA ARG A 102 5.15 -15.03 13.58
C ARG A 102 6.12 -14.01 12.99
N THR A 103 6.74 -14.39 11.88
CA THR A 103 7.66 -13.52 11.15
C THR A 103 6.89 -12.53 10.28
N VAL A 104 7.21 -11.24 10.36
CA VAL A 104 6.66 -10.25 9.43
C VAL A 104 7.49 -10.22 8.16
N ILE A 105 6.82 -10.31 7.01
CA ILE A 105 7.44 -10.30 5.69
C ILE A 105 6.91 -9.09 4.93
N ASP A 106 7.80 -8.32 4.32
CA ASP A 106 7.43 -7.25 3.42
C ASP A 106 7.04 -7.81 2.05
N ALA A 107 5.83 -7.51 1.56
CA ALA A 107 5.35 -7.99 0.27
C ALA A 107 6.10 -7.36 -0.92
N MET A 108 6.73 -6.19 -0.75
CA MET A 108 7.54 -5.56 -1.81
C MET A 108 8.84 -6.34 -2.03
N THR A 109 9.57 -6.63 -0.96
CA THR A 109 10.89 -7.28 -1.03
C THR A 109 10.82 -8.81 -0.91
N GLY A 110 9.75 -9.35 -0.34
CA GLY A 110 9.62 -10.76 0.03
C GLY A 110 10.50 -11.17 1.21
N LEU A 111 11.12 -10.22 1.92
CA LEU A 111 12.09 -10.48 2.98
C LEU A 111 11.48 -10.31 4.37
N PRO A 112 11.99 -11.04 5.38
CA PRO A 112 11.68 -10.78 6.77
C PRO A 112 12.07 -9.36 7.16
N VAL A 113 11.16 -8.66 7.82
CA VAL A 113 11.41 -7.33 8.37
C VAL A 113 11.85 -7.48 9.82
N PRO A 114 12.86 -6.74 10.30
CA PRO A 114 13.26 -6.80 11.70
C PRO A 114 12.17 -6.25 12.63
N SER A 115 11.96 -6.92 13.76
CA SER A 115 11.23 -6.33 14.88
C SER A 115 12.11 -5.31 15.58
N GLY A 116 11.52 -4.21 16.00
CA GLY A 116 12.25 -3.23 16.80
C GLY A 116 11.40 -2.01 17.11
N PRO A 117 11.89 -1.13 17.98
CA PRO A 117 11.34 0.21 18.07
C PRO A 117 11.49 0.84 16.68
N CYS A 118 10.37 0.95 15.99
CA CYS A 118 10.25 1.87 14.87
C CYS A 118 10.28 3.26 15.47
N GLY A 119 11.49 3.77 15.67
CA GLY A 119 11.73 4.86 16.61
C GLY A 119 10.77 6.05 16.45
N PRO A 120 10.46 6.77 17.55
CA PRO A 120 10.06 8.17 17.43
C PRO A 120 11.23 9.00 16.84
N PRO A 121 10.92 10.11 16.15
CA PRO A 121 11.76 10.74 15.14
C PRO A 121 12.83 11.66 15.75
N ASP A 122 13.96 11.82 15.07
CA ASP A 122 14.78 13.03 15.21
C ASP A 122 14.11 14.18 14.45
#